data_AF-F8QDY1-F1
#
_entry.id   AF-F8QDY1-F1
#
_cell.length_a   1.000
_cell.length_b   1.000
_cell.length_c   1.000
_cell.angle_alpha   90.00
_cell.angle_beta   90.00
_cell.angle_gamma   90.00
#
_symmetry.space_group_name_H-M   'P 1'
#
loop_
_entity.id
_entity.type
_entity.pdbx_description
1 polymer ?
#
loop_
_entity_poly.entity_id
_entity_poly.type
_entity_poly.pdbx_seq_one_letter_code
_entity_poly.pdbx_strand_id
1 'polypeptide(L)'
;MTKGLWRLVSGAEKCPGTDAEAIEKWELRAEKAAGALYLNVTKEQCIHLDGIIDDPVKIWEKLAIMHISKKPGTRFNAYDDFFSIRKKEDESLQSLMTRIDEGMHQIQNLRPTGFSLSELDDELTCMAMIRALPDQYAHFTSSLLLLGTLDKTQLRDAFLAEEVNRCRRAEVDSALHSSSTTANSTCTHPNCHHCNQSTTSTRVQCDFCGLLGHTQDKCHRYIASRQQAVEGAKNRYKRGNKAQAGSSNSQNTSQQPKSSPNNANSSTVVTESAGNTQAPLLI
;
A
#
# COMPACT_ATOMS: atom_id res chain seq x y z
N MET A 1 18.52 -3.83 40.30
CA MET A 1 19.69 -3.38 39.54
C MET A 1 20.81 -2.97 40.48
N THR A 2 21.98 -3.60 40.37
CA THR A 2 23.19 -3.19 41.08
C THR A 2 23.69 -1.87 40.49
N LYS A 3 23.73 -0.80 41.29
CA LYS A 3 24.11 0.55 40.83
C LYS A 3 25.52 0.54 40.23
N GLY A 4 25.71 1.19 39.09
CA GLY A 4 27.02 1.45 38.49
C GLY A 4 27.59 0.39 37.54
N LEU A 5 26.97 -0.78 37.39
CA LEU A 5 27.46 -1.83 36.47
C LEU A 5 27.10 -1.60 35.00
N TRP A 6 26.10 -0.75 34.72
CA TRP A 6 25.61 -0.53 33.36
C TRP A 6 26.68 -0.02 32.40
N ARG A 7 27.60 0.85 32.87
CA ARG A 7 28.69 1.38 32.02
C ARG A 7 29.62 0.28 31.53
N LEU A 8 29.78 -0.78 32.31
CA LEU A 8 30.60 -1.93 31.97
C LEU A 8 29.85 -2.83 30.98
N VAL A 9 28.59 -3.16 31.28
CA VAL A 9 27.71 -3.97 30.41
C VAL A 9 27.49 -3.32 29.04
N SER A 10 27.35 -2.01 28.98
CA SER A 10 27.18 -1.25 27.73
C SER A 10 28.47 -1.07 26.93
N GLY A 11 29.61 -1.58 27.41
CA GLY A 11 30.93 -1.40 26.79
C GLY A 11 31.50 0.03 26.86
N ALA A 12 30.88 0.93 27.61
CA ALA A 12 31.32 2.33 27.74
C ALA A 12 32.55 2.47 28.64
N GLU A 13 32.73 1.56 29.59
CA GLU A 13 33.91 1.44 30.44
C GLU A 13 34.81 0.31 29.93
N LYS A 14 35.94 0.67 29.31
CA LYS A 14 36.93 -0.29 28.80
C LYS A 14 37.89 -0.73 29.91
N CYS A 15 38.46 -1.92 29.76
CA CYS A 15 39.49 -2.43 30.66
C CYS A 15 40.70 -1.45 30.68
N PRO A 16 41.15 -1.02 31.88
CA PRO A 16 42.34 -0.17 32.01
C PRO A 16 43.59 -0.96 31.59
N GLY A 17 44.40 -0.44 30.67
CA GLY A 17 45.47 -1.23 30.03
C GLY A 17 46.81 -1.30 30.76
N THR A 18 47.02 -0.55 31.84
CA THR A 18 48.36 -0.25 32.37
C THR A 18 48.58 -0.51 33.85
N ASP A 19 47.53 -0.65 34.66
CA ASP A 19 47.62 -0.83 36.11
C ASP A 19 46.96 -2.15 36.52
N ALA A 20 47.74 -3.05 37.12
CA ALA A 20 47.30 -4.39 37.51
C ALA A 20 46.17 -4.35 38.57
N GLU A 21 46.23 -3.41 39.52
CA GLU A 21 45.19 -3.28 40.56
C GLU A 21 43.89 -2.74 39.97
N ALA A 22 43.99 -1.79 39.03
CA ALA A 22 42.84 -1.30 38.28
C ALA A 22 42.22 -2.37 37.37
N ILE A 23 43.04 -3.25 36.78
CA ILE A 23 42.58 -4.39 35.96
C ILE A 23 41.78 -5.37 36.83
N GLU A 24 42.36 -5.84 37.94
CA GLU A 24 41.70 -6.80 38.84
C GLU A 24 40.36 -6.24 39.37
N LYS A 25 40.33 -4.95 39.74
CA LYS A 25 39.11 -4.27 40.18
C LYS A 25 38.08 -4.12 39.06
N TRP A 26 38.51 -4.00 37.81
CA TRP A 26 37.61 -3.98 36.65
C TRP A 26 37.06 -5.38 36.36
N GLU A 27 37.91 -6.41 36.37
CA GLU A 27 37.53 -7.82 36.15
C GLU A 27 36.52 -8.30 37.20
N LEU A 28 36.77 -8.04 38.49
CA LEU A 28 35.82 -8.38 39.56
C LEU A 28 34.45 -7.72 39.37
N ARG A 29 34.40 -6.51 38.80
CA ARG A 29 33.14 -5.83 38.48
C ARG A 29 32.50 -6.41 37.21
N ALA A 30 33.30 -6.82 36.23
CA ALA A 30 32.84 -7.48 35.02
C ALA A 30 32.19 -8.84 35.35
N GLU A 31 32.83 -9.66 36.18
CA GLU A 31 32.29 -10.93 36.66
C GLU A 31 30.98 -10.74 37.43
N LYS A 32 30.92 -9.75 38.34
CA LYS A 32 29.68 -9.40 39.05
C LYS A 32 28.56 -8.98 38.10
N ALA A 33 28.89 -8.25 37.04
CA ALA A 33 27.92 -7.86 36.02
C ALA A 33 27.43 -9.08 35.21
N ALA A 34 28.34 -9.97 34.83
CA ALA A 34 28.03 -11.18 34.08
C ALA A 34 27.15 -12.14 34.89
N GLY A 35 27.50 -12.39 36.15
CA GLY A 35 26.70 -13.18 37.08
C GLY A 35 25.32 -12.56 37.33
N ALA A 36 25.23 -11.23 37.45
CA ALA A 36 23.95 -10.55 37.58
C ALA A 36 23.07 -10.72 36.32
N LEU A 37 23.64 -10.62 35.12
CA LEU A 37 22.92 -10.88 33.88
C LEU A 37 22.43 -12.33 33.80
N TYR A 38 23.33 -13.29 34.04
CA TYR A 38 23.01 -14.72 34.00
C TYR A 38 21.87 -15.10 34.95
N LEU A 39 21.88 -14.57 36.17
CA LEU A 39 20.82 -14.82 37.17
C LEU A 39 19.46 -14.20 36.81
N ASN A 40 19.44 -13.18 35.94
CA ASN A 40 18.21 -12.53 35.49
C ASN A 40 17.69 -13.08 34.16
N VAL A 41 18.42 -14.00 33.52
CA VAL A 41 17.98 -14.72 32.32
C VAL A 41 17.27 -16.00 32.73
N THR A 42 16.18 -16.33 32.05
CA THR A 42 15.44 -17.59 32.30
C THR A 42 16.31 -18.79 31.96
N LYS A 43 16.19 -19.90 32.72
CA LYS A 43 17.05 -21.09 32.57
C LYS A 43 17.04 -21.66 31.15
N GLU A 44 15.90 -21.57 30.46
CA GLU A 44 15.70 -22.02 29.09
C GLU A 44 16.52 -21.21 28.07
N GLN A 45 16.87 -19.96 28.38
CA GLN A 45 17.67 -19.07 27.55
C GLN A 45 19.15 -19.10 27.90
N CYS A 46 19.51 -19.56 29.11
CA CYS A 46 20.90 -19.66 29.55
C CYS A 46 21.75 -20.56 28.65
N ILE A 47 21.15 -21.55 27.97
CA ILE A 47 21.84 -22.40 26.98
C ILE A 47 22.50 -21.58 25.85
N HIS A 48 22.01 -20.37 25.57
CA HIS A 48 22.55 -19.51 24.53
C HIS A 48 23.74 -18.66 24.99
N LEU A 49 24.04 -18.70 26.29
CA LEU A 49 25.12 -17.95 26.94
C LEU A 49 26.32 -18.85 27.26
N ASP A 50 26.26 -20.15 26.97
CA ASP A 50 27.39 -21.07 27.14
C ASP A 50 28.59 -20.60 26.31
N GLY A 51 29.76 -20.51 26.96
CA GLY A 51 31.00 -20.04 26.35
C GLY A 51 31.20 -18.52 26.33
N ILE A 52 30.22 -17.72 26.78
CA ILE A 52 30.35 -16.27 26.95
C ILE A 52 30.02 -15.78 28.36
N ILE A 53 29.85 -16.71 29.32
CA ILE A 53 29.35 -16.43 30.67
C ILE A 53 30.24 -15.48 31.49
N ASP A 54 31.51 -15.35 31.12
CA ASP A 54 32.49 -14.51 31.82
C ASP A 54 32.58 -13.09 31.25
N ASP A 55 31.93 -12.83 30.10
CA ASP A 55 32.00 -11.56 29.39
C ASP A 55 30.63 -10.85 29.41
N PRO A 56 30.43 -9.89 30.33
CA PRO A 56 29.14 -9.22 30.49
C PRO A 56 28.72 -8.44 29.24
N VAL A 57 29.68 -7.95 28.44
CA VAL A 57 29.39 -7.21 27.20
C VAL A 57 28.86 -8.17 26.16
N LYS A 58 29.52 -9.32 25.96
CA LYS A 58 29.04 -10.36 25.03
C LYS A 58 27.69 -10.94 25.44
N ILE A 59 27.45 -11.16 26.73
CA ILE A 59 26.14 -11.60 27.23
C ILE A 59 25.08 -10.57 26.82
N TRP A 60 25.33 -9.28 27.07
CA TRP A 60 24.39 -8.23 26.72
C TRP A 60 24.16 -8.10 25.21
N GLU A 61 25.22 -8.16 24.39
CA GLU A 61 25.11 -8.15 22.93
C GLU A 61 24.30 -9.35 22.42
N LYS A 62 24.54 -10.55 22.96
CA LYS A 62 23.80 -11.76 22.61
C LYS A 62 22.32 -11.62 22.97
N LEU A 63 22.03 -11.16 24.19
CA LEU A 63 20.66 -10.92 24.64
C LEU A 63 19.97 -9.85 23.78
N ALA A 64 20.66 -8.76 23.43
CA ALA A 64 20.14 -7.73 22.56
C ALA A 64 19.81 -8.29 21.17
N ILE A 65 20.69 -9.11 20.58
CA ILE A 65 20.44 -9.76 19.28
C ILE A 65 19.23 -10.70 19.35
N MET A 66 19.10 -11.47 20.43
CA MET A 66 18.01 -12.45 20.58
C MET A 66 16.66 -11.78 20.85
N HIS A 67 16.63 -10.74 21.69
CA HIS A 67 15.39 -10.15 22.20
C HIS A 67 14.97 -8.88 21.47
N ILE A 68 15.89 -8.17 20.83
CA ILE A 68 15.61 -6.96 20.06
C ILE A 68 15.69 -7.32 18.58
N SER A 69 14.64 -7.98 18.08
CA SER A 69 14.48 -8.25 16.65
C SER A 69 14.20 -6.93 15.93
N LYS A 70 15.24 -6.27 15.44
CA LYS A 70 15.15 -5.06 14.59
C LYS A 70 14.67 -5.35 13.17
N LYS A 71 13.86 -6.40 12.98
CA LYS A 71 13.24 -6.72 11.69
C LYS A 71 12.19 -5.66 11.36
N PRO A 72 11.96 -5.35 10.08
CA PRO A 72 10.95 -4.40 9.67
C PRO A 72 9.54 -4.74 10.17
N GLY A 73 9.17 -6.03 10.19
CA GLY A 73 7.89 -6.47 10.75
C GLY A 73 7.70 -6.06 12.21
N THR A 74 8.73 -6.21 13.05
CA THR A 74 8.67 -5.76 14.46
C THR A 74 8.48 -4.26 14.57
N ARG A 75 9.17 -3.47 13.73
CA ARG A 75 9.03 -2.00 13.69
C ARG A 75 7.65 -1.59 13.21
N PHE A 76 7.14 -2.22 12.15
CA PHE A 76 5.81 -1.98 11.63
C PHE A 76 4.75 -2.21 12.72
N ASN A 77 4.85 -3.32 13.47
CA ASN A 77 3.95 -3.61 14.57
C ASN A 77 4.06 -2.56 15.68
N ALA A 78 5.27 -2.10 16.02
CA ALA A 78 5.46 -1.04 17.02
C ALA A 78 4.83 0.29 16.60
N TYR A 79 4.89 0.66 15.31
CA TYR A 79 4.16 1.83 14.81
C TYR A 79 2.65 1.62 14.85
N ASP A 80 2.16 0.43 14.48
CA ASP A 80 0.73 0.12 14.52
C ASP A 80 0.18 0.18 15.95
N ASP A 81 0.89 -0.42 16.91
CA ASP A 81 0.57 -0.36 18.33
C ASP A 81 0.56 1.09 18.82
N PHE A 82 1.58 1.88 18.46
CA PHE A 82 1.71 3.28 18.83
C PHE A 82 0.53 4.12 18.33
N PHE A 83 0.17 4.01 17.04
CA PHE A 83 -0.96 4.75 16.48
C PHE A 83 -2.32 4.20 16.91
N SER A 84 -2.36 2.95 17.39
CA SER A 84 -3.55 2.33 17.98
C SER A 84 -3.77 2.71 19.45
N ILE A 85 -2.84 3.44 20.07
CA ILE A 85 -3.02 3.95 21.44
C ILE A 85 -4.28 4.82 21.53
N ARG A 86 -5.20 4.41 22.41
CA ARG A 86 -6.37 5.19 22.81
C ARG A 86 -6.42 5.31 24.33
N LYS A 87 -7.09 6.37 24.82
CA LYS A 87 -7.37 6.53 26.25
C LYS A 87 -8.35 5.44 26.69
N LYS A 88 -8.05 4.74 27.78
CA LYS A 88 -9.00 3.80 28.41
C LYS A 88 -9.99 4.55 29.32
N GLU A 89 -11.11 3.91 29.67
CA GLU A 89 -12.16 4.51 30.51
C GLU A 89 -11.62 4.91 31.89
N ASP A 90 -11.00 3.96 32.60
CA ASP A 90 -10.47 4.14 33.97
C ASP A 90 -9.03 4.68 34.03
N GLU A 91 -8.56 5.29 32.96
CA GLU A 91 -7.17 5.75 32.86
C GLU A 91 -7.05 7.27 33.00
N SER A 92 -6.02 7.70 33.74
CA SER A 92 -5.63 9.12 33.83
C SER A 92 -4.88 9.60 32.58
N LEU A 93 -4.96 10.90 32.28
CA LEU A 93 -4.19 11.47 31.16
C LEU A 93 -2.67 11.31 31.34
N GLN A 94 -2.19 11.32 32.59
CA GLN A 94 -0.77 11.08 32.88
C GLN A 94 -0.34 9.66 32.48
N SER A 95 -1.16 8.64 32.81
CA SER A 95 -0.90 7.26 32.39
C SER A 95 -0.92 7.12 30.87
N LEU A 96 -1.85 7.79 30.19
CA LEU A 96 -1.89 7.80 28.73
C LEU A 96 -0.62 8.42 28.14
N MET A 97 -0.18 9.57 28.66
CA MET A 97 1.07 10.22 28.21
C MET A 97 2.27 9.28 28.38
N THR A 98 2.39 8.62 29.53
CA THR A 98 3.46 7.64 29.77
C THR A 98 3.44 6.50 28.76
N ARG A 99 2.27 5.95 28.41
CA ARG A 99 2.20 4.90 27.37
C ARG A 99 2.57 5.40 25.97
N ILE A 100 2.25 6.65 25.64
CA ILE A 100 2.66 7.27 24.38
C ILE A 100 4.19 7.42 24.35
N ASP A 101 4.79 7.92 25.42
CA ASP A 101 6.24 8.07 25.54
C ASP A 101 6.94 6.69 25.46
N GLU A 102 6.41 5.68 26.14
CA GLU A 102 6.89 4.30 26.08
C GLU A 102 6.83 3.73 24.66
N GLY A 103 5.71 3.93 23.94
CA GLY A 103 5.56 3.47 22.56
C GLY A 103 6.56 4.15 21.61
N MET A 104 6.80 5.45 21.77
CA MET A 104 7.81 6.16 20.98
C MET A 104 9.23 5.66 21.29
N HIS A 105 9.55 5.44 22.57
CA HIS A 105 10.84 4.86 22.96
C HIS A 105 11.03 3.45 22.39
N GLN A 106 9.99 2.63 22.34
CA GLN A 106 10.04 1.32 21.72
C GLN A 106 10.37 1.42 20.23
N ILE A 107 9.71 2.31 19.49
CA ILE A 107 10.03 2.57 18.07
C ILE A 107 11.49 2.98 17.91
N GLN A 108 11.98 3.91 18.74
CA GLN A 108 13.37 4.37 18.70
C GLN A 108 14.37 3.24 18.96
N ASN A 109 14.10 2.37 19.93
CA ASN A 109 14.98 1.24 20.29
C ASN A 109 15.09 0.21 19.15
N LEU A 110 14.04 0.07 18.35
CA LEU A 110 14.02 -0.86 17.22
C LEU A 110 14.74 -0.32 15.97
N ARG A 111 15.08 0.98 15.93
CA ARG A 111 15.78 1.58 14.78
C ARG A 111 17.20 0.99 14.63
N PRO A 112 17.65 0.74 13.39
CA PRO A 112 19.05 0.44 13.12
C PRO A 112 19.98 1.58 13.57
N THR A 113 21.25 1.27 13.79
CA THR A 113 22.28 2.28 14.04
C THR A 113 22.48 3.15 12.79
N GLY A 114 22.42 4.47 12.94
CA GLY A 114 22.57 5.40 11.81
C GLY A 114 21.28 5.72 11.05
N PHE A 115 20.11 5.33 11.58
CA PHE A 115 18.81 5.57 10.95
C PHE A 115 18.55 7.06 10.68
N SER A 116 18.48 7.41 9.40
CA SER A 116 18.30 8.74 8.85
C SER A 116 16.82 9.11 8.67
N LEU A 117 16.54 10.40 8.48
CA LEU A 117 15.18 10.86 8.17
C LEU A 117 14.67 10.33 6.82
N SER A 118 15.54 10.14 5.83
CA SER A 118 15.14 9.55 4.54
C SER A 118 14.67 8.10 4.71
N GLU A 119 15.35 7.32 5.56
CA GLU A 119 14.94 5.94 5.86
C GLU A 119 13.62 5.92 6.65
N LEU A 120 13.36 6.93 7.49
CA LEU A 120 12.07 7.11 8.13
C LEU A 120 10.96 7.36 7.10
N ASP A 121 11.17 8.27 6.15
CA ASP A 121 10.18 8.59 5.12
C ASP A 121 9.86 7.38 4.23
N ASP A 122 10.88 6.59 3.88
CA ASP A 122 10.69 5.35 3.13
C ASP A 122 9.97 4.29 3.95
N GLU A 123 10.30 4.13 5.23
CA GLU A 123 9.62 3.19 6.13
C GLU A 123 8.15 3.56 6.34
N LEU A 124 7.83 4.84 6.55
CA LEU A 124 6.45 5.33 6.64
C LEU A 124 5.69 5.13 5.32
N THR A 125 6.35 5.34 4.19
CA THR A 125 5.75 5.06 2.87
C THR A 125 5.38 3.58 2.74
N CYS A 126 6.31 2.69 3.07
CA CYS A 126 6.06 1.26 3.04
C CYS A 126 4.96 0.85 4.03
N MET A 127 4.92 1.48 5.21
CA MET A 127 3.88 1.24 6.20
C MET A 127 2.50 1.59 5.62
N ALA A 128 2.38 2.78 5.03
CA ALA A 128 1.15 3.24 4.38
C ALA A 128 0.71 2.30 3.25
N MET A 129 1.64 1.83 2.42
CA MET A 129 1.34 0.87 1.35
C MET A 129 0.72 -0.42 1.90
N ILE A 130 1.33 -1.01 2.94
CA ILE A 130 0.85 -2.27 3.54
C ILE A 130 -0.52 -2.06 4.22
N ARG A 131 -0.71 -0.94 4.93
CA ARG A 131 -1.98 -0.61 5.60
C ARG A 131 -3.12 -0.31 4.64
N ALA A 132 -2.82 0.16 3.43
CA ALA A 132 -3.83 0.45 2.41
C ALA A 132 -4.43 -0.84 1.79
N LEU A 133 -3.84 -2.00 2.05
CA LEU A 133 -4.32 -3.27 1.54
C LEU A 133 -5.55 -3.76 2.32
N PRO A 134 -6.64 -4.15 1.65
CA PRO A 134 -7.79 -4.76 2.31
C PRO A 134 -7.49 -6.20 2.77
N ASP A 135 -8.35 -6.74 3.66
CA ASP A 135 -8.19 -8.07 4.27
C ASP A 135 -8.01 -9.22 3.27
N GLN A 136 -8.52 -9.10 2.04
CA GLN A 136 -8.30 -10.09 0.98
C GLN A 136 -6.81 -10.27 0.60
N TYR A 137 -5.94 -9.35 1.01
CA TYR A 137 -4.48 -9.43 0.87
C TYR A 137 -3.78 -9.89 2.16
N ALA A 138 -4.49 -10.36 3.19
CA ALA A 138 -3.90 -10.73 4.48
C ALA A 138 -2.71 -11.70 4.37
N HIS A 139 -2.78 -12.68 3.48
CA HIS A 139 -1.66 -13.61 3.24
C HIS A 139 -0.44 -12.91 2.62
N PHE A 140 -0.68 -11.99 1.69
CA PHE A 140 0.39 -11.18 1.08
C PHE A 140 1.00 -10.23 2.13
N THR A 141 0.18 -9.51 2.90
CA THR A 141 0.62 -8.68 4.02
C THR A 141 1.45 -9.48 5.03
N SER A 142 1.00 -10.68 5.41
CA SER A 142 1.75 -11.55 6.31
C SER A 142 3.11 -11.95 5.73
N SER A 143 3.18 -12.24 4.43
CA SER A 143 4.44 -12.56 3.76
C SER A 143 5.41 -11.39 3.73
N LEU A 144 4.90 -10.16 3.54
CA LEU A 144 5.72 -8.94 3.55
C LEU A 144 6.31 -8.65 4.93
N LEU A 145 5.55 -8.87 6.00
CA LEU A 145 6.01 -8.64 7.38
C LEU A 145 7.06 -9.65 7.85
N LEU A 146 7.18 -10.79 7.19
CA LEU A 146 8.20 -11.81 7.45
C LEU A 146 9.54 -11.53 6.77
N LEU A 147 9.60 -10.57 5.83
CA LEU A 147 10.83 -10.21 5.13
C LEU A 147 11.89 -9.65 6.10
N GLY A 148 13.15 -10.00 5.84
CA GLY A 148 14.29 -9.53 6.65
C GLY A 148 14.59 -8.05 6.48
N THR A 149 14.21 -7.48 5.34
CA THR A 149 14.37 -6.06 4.97
C THR A 149 13.11 -5.57 4.28
N LEU A 150 12.78 -4.29 4.46
CA LEU A 150 11.58 -3.68 3.90
C LEU A 150 12.03 -2.47 3.10
N ASP A 151 12.60 -2.77 1.94
CA ASP A 151 13.04 -1.78 0.98
C ASP A 151 11.85 -1.35 0.11
N LYS A 152 11.73 -0.04 -0.11
CA LYS A 152 10.60 0.55 -0.84
C LYS A 152 10.53 0.10 -2.29
N THR A 153 11.67 -0.14 -2.95
CA THR A 153 11.69 -0.64 -4.32
C THR A 153 11.25 -2.09 -4.36
N GLN A 154 11.78 -2.93 -3.47
CA GLN A 154 11.38 -4.33 -3.33
C GLN A 154 9.89 -4.47 -2.99
N LEU A 155 9.35 -3.59 -2.15
CA LEU A 155 7.93 -3.61 -1.81
C LEU A 155 7.05 -3.28 -3.01
N ARG A 156 7.45 -2.27 -3.82
CA ARG A 156 6.74 -1.94 -5.06
C ARG A 156 6.75 -3.10 -6.04
N ASP A 157 7.90 -3.75 -6.21
CA ASP A 157 8.02 -4.92 -7.08
C ASP A 157 7.16 -6.08 -6.59
N ALA A 158 7.10 -6.31 -5.27
CA ALA A 158 6.24 -7.31 -4.66
C ALA A 158 4.74 -7.03 -4.89
N PHE A 159 4.32 -5.76 -4.81
CA PHE A 159 2.95 -5.35 -5.11
C PHE A 159 2.59 -5.64 -6.58
N LEU A 160 3.47 -5.27 -7.51
CA LEU A 160 3.28 -5.55 -8.94
C LEU A 160 3.22 -7.06 -9.22
N ALA A 161 4.08 -7.84 -8.57
CA ALA A 161 4.09 -9.30 -8.71
C ALA A 161 2.80 -9.94 -8.16
N GLU A 162 2.30 -9.47 -7.01
CA GLU A 162 1.05 -9.98 -6.44
C GLU A 162 -0.17 -9.61 -7.29
N GLU A 163 -0.18 -8.42 -7.90
CA GLU A 163 -1.22 -8.03 -8.86
C GLU A 163 -1.26 -8.98 -10.07
N VAL A 164 -0.11 -9.25 -10.69
CA VAL A 164 0.01 -10.22 -11.80
C VAL A 164 -0.44 -11.62 -11.36
N ASN A 165 -0.04 -12.05 -10.17
CA ASN A 165 -0.41 -13.35 -9.62
C ASN A 165 -1.92 -13.48 -9.35
N ARG A 166 -2.60 -12.38 -8.98
CA ARG A 166 -4.06 -12.35 -8.82
C ARG A 166 -4.79 -12.35 -10.15
N CYS A 167 -4.34 -11.58 -11.14
CA CYS A 167 -4.88 -11.62 -12.49
C CYS A 167 -4.85 -13.03 -13.07
N ARG A 168 -3.70 -13.72 -12.96
CA ARG A 168 -3.57 -15.11 -13.44
C ARG A 168 -4.52 -16.08 -12.74
N ARG A 169 -4.75 -15.92 -11.43
CA ARG A 169 -5.71 -16.75 -10.68
C ARG A 169 -7.14 -16.51 -11.15
N ALA A 170 -7.52 -15.24 -11.34
CA ALA A 170 -8.85 -14.88 -11.84
C ALA A 170 -9.11 -15.41 -13.26
N GLU A 171 -8.12 -15.39 -14.15
CA GLU A 171 -8.20 -15.97 -15.49
C GLU A 171 -8.43 -17.49 -15.46
N VAL A 172 -7.69 -18.20 -14.60
CA VAL A 172 -7.85 -19.65 -14.41
C VAL A 172 -9.24 -19.99 -13.85
N ASP A 173 -9.70 -19.25 -12.84
CA ASP A 173 -11.03 -19.46 -12.26
C ASP A 173 -12.13 -19.20 -13.30
N SER A 174 -11.97 -18.19 -14.15
CA SER A 174 -12.88 -17.87 -15.25
C SER A 174 -12.89 -18.96 -16.33
N ALA A 175 -11.74 -19.54 -16.65
CA ALA A 175 -11.62 -20.66 -17.58
C ALA A 175 -12.29 -21.92 -17.02
N LEU A 176 -12.10 -22.22 -15.72
CA LEU A 176 -12.71 -23.37 -15.05
C LEU A 176 -14.24 -23.24 -14.95
N HIS A 177 -14.75 -22.03 -14.69
CA HIS A 177 -16.19 -21.74 -14.69
C HIS A 177 -16.80 -21.83 -16.10
N SER A 178 -16.04 -21.46 -17.14
CA SER A 178 -16.48 -21.63 -18.53
C SER A 178 -16.56 -23.10 -18.94
N SER A 179 -15.61 -23.94 -18.49
CA SER A 179 -15.59 -25.37 -18.75
C SER A 179 -16.63 -26.19 -17.97
N SER A 180 -17.19 -25.66 -16.88
CA SER A 180 -18.22 -26.35 -16.08
C SER A 180 -19.65 -26.13 -16.57
N THR A 181 -19.87 -25.31 -17.61
CA THR A 181 -21.20 -25.13 -18.23
C THR A 181 -21.53 -26.12 -19.36
N THR A 182 -20.66 -27.10 -19.63
CA THR A 182 -21.04 -28.29 -20.43
C THR A 182 -21.55 -29.42 -19.52
N ALA A 183 -22.52 -29.12 -18.66
CA ALA A 183 -23.40 -30.16 -18.14
C ALA A 183 -24.38 -30.52 -19.26
N ASN A 184 -24.18 -31.71 -19.85
CA ASN A 184 -25.09 -32.34 -20.79
C ASN A 184 -26.54 -32.25 -20.25
N SER A 185 -27.34 -31.36 -20.81
CA SER A 185 -28.79 -31.41 -20.66
C SER A 185 -29.30 -32.54 -21.55
N THR A 186 -29.22 -33.78 -21.06
CA THR A 186 -29.83 -34.92 -21.71
C THR A 186 -31.34 -34.81 -21.50
N CYS A 187 -32.06 -34.38 -22.54
CA CYS A 187 -33.52 -34.42 -22.54
C CYS A 187 -33.97 -35.89 -22.52
N THR A 188 -34.72 -36.28 -21.48
CA THR A 188 -35.23 -37.66 -21.30
C THR A 188 -36.57 -37.90 -22.01
N HIS A 189 -36.84 -37.23 -23.14
CA HIS A 189 -38.07 -37.43 -23.90
C HIS A 189 -37.84 -38.38 -25.10
N PRO A 190 -38.49 -39.57 -25.15
CA PRO A 190 -38.19 -40.59 -26.16
C PRO A 190 -38.65 -40.29 -27.59
N ASN A 191 -39.22 -39.13 -27.90
CA ASN A 191 -39.79 -38.89 -29.24
C ASN A 191 -39.89 -37.42 -29.66
N CYS A 192 -38.82 -36.63 -29.51
CA CYS A 192 -38.74 -35.28 -30.11
C CYS A 192 -38.00 -35.33 -31.45
N HIS A 193 -38.75 -35.28 -32.55
CA HIS A 193 -38.23 -35.39 -33.91
C HIS A 193 -37.55 -34.11 -34.46
N HIS A 194 -37.26 -33.13 -33.60
CA HIS A 194 -36.71 -31.82 -34.00
C HIS A 194 -35.29 -31.53 -33.50
N CYS A 195 -34.66 -32.46 -32.77
CA CYS A 195 -33.37 -32.23 -32.13
C CYS A 195 -32.17 -32.90 -32.82
N ASN A 196 -32.33 -33.46 -34.03
CA ASN A 196 -31.22 -34.12 -34.74
C ASN A 196 -30.72 -33.33 -35.95
N GLN A 197 -30.47 -32.03 -35.77
CA GLN A 197 -29.67 -31.29 -36.72
C GLN A 197 -28.58 -30.53 -35.97
N SER A 198 -27.48 -31.24 -35.71
CA SER A 198 -26.19 -30.65 -35.38
C SER A 198 -25.75 -29.74 -36.51
N THR A 199 -26.07 -28.46 -36.39
CA THR A 199 -25.28 -27.40 -36.99
C THR A 199 -24.71 -26.58 -35.85
N THR A 200 -23.38 -26.55 -35.79
CA THR A 200 -22.56 -25.66 -34.98
C THR A 200 -22.91 -24.20 -35.28
N SER A 201 -24.05 -23.74 -34.78
CA SER A 201 -24.42 -22.34 -34.77
C SER A 201 -23.82 -21.76 -33.50
N THR A 202 -22.72 -21.04 -33.69
CA THR A 202 -22.08 -20.22 -32.67
C THR A 202 -23.15 -19.49 -31.86
N ARG A 203 -23.03 -19.54 -30.52
CA ARG A 203 -23.85 -18.77 -29.56
C ARG A 203 -23.59 -17.26 -29.70
N VAL A 204 -23.74 -16.72 -30.90
CA VAL A 204 -23.70 -15.29 -31.16
C VAL A 204 -25.10 -14.76 -30.92
N GLN A 205 -25.20 -13.87 -29.94
CA GLN A 205 -26.38 -13.07 -29.68
C GLN A 205 -26.37 -11.86 -30.62
N CYS A 206 -27.52 -11.59 -31.24
CA CYS A 206 -27.68 -10.40 -32.06
C CYS A 206 -27.92 -9.17 -31.16
N ASP A 207 -26.99 -8.22 -31.16
CA ASP A 207 -27.07 -7.00 -30.33
C ASP A 207 -28.31 -6.13 -30.62
N PHE A 208 -28.91 -6.26 -31.81
CA PHE A 208 -30.11 -5.49 -32.19
C PHE A 208 -31.42 -6.11 -31.70
N CYS A 209 -31.58 -7.43 -31.83
CA CYS A 209 -32.87 -8.10 -31.56
C CYS A 209 -32.85 -9.03 -30.35
N GLY A 210 -31.68 -9.26 -29.75
CA GLY A 210 -31.46 -10.10 -28.58
C GLY A 210 -31.56 -11.61 -28.82
N LEU A 211 -31.92 -12.06 -30.03
CA LEU A 211 -32.03 -13.49 -30.37
C LEU A 211 -30.67 -14.11 -30.72
N LEU A 212 -30.53 -15.39 -30.38
CA LEU A 212 -29.35 -16.20 -30.68
C LEU A 212 -29.40 -16.78 -32.11
N GLY A 213 -28.23 -17.08 -32.67
CA GLY A 213 -28.11 -17.84 -33.93
C GLY A 213 -27.88 -17.00 -35.19
N HIS A 214 -27.69 -15.68 -35.05
CA HIS A 214 -27.25 -14.80 -36.14
C HIS A 214 -26.54 -13.55 -35.60
N THR A 215 -25.63 -12.99 -36.39
CA THR A 215 -24.98 -11.69 -36.14
C THR A 215 -25.86 -10.52 -36.58
N GLN A 216 -25.62 -9.30 -36.07
CA GLN A 216 -26.44 -8.12 -36.35
C GLN A 216 -26.57 -7.80 -37.85
N ASP A 217 -25.51 -8.02 -38.65
CA ASP A 217 -25.49 -7.83 -40.10
C ASP A 217 -26.45 -8.77 -40.84
N LYS A 218 -26.77 -9.94 -40.27
CA LYS A 218 -27.70 -10.93 -40.82
C LYS A 218 -29.10 -10.86 -40.20
N CYS A 219 -29.35 -9.88 -39.32
CA CYS A 219 -30.64 -9.74 -38.66
C CYS A 219 -31.70 -9.14 -39.60
N HIS A 220 -32.74 -9.91 -39.94
CA HIS A 220 -33.81 -9.45 -40.81
C HIS A 220 -34.53 -8.20 -40.28
N ARG A 221 -34.74 -8.11 -38.95
CA ARG A 221 -35.33 -6.93 -38.31
C ARG A 221 -34.44 -5.69 -38.44
N TYR A 222 -33.12 -5.84 -38.26
CA TYR A 222 -32.16 -4.75 -38.44
C TYR A 222 -32.08 -4.28 -39.88
N ILE A 223 -32.02 -5.22 -40.84
CA ILE A 223 -31.96 -4.92 -42.28
C ILE A 223 -33.22 -4.17 -42.72
N ALA A 224 -34.40 -4.63 -42.30
CA ALA A 224 -35.67 -3.97 -42.61
C ALA A 224 -35.75 -2.55 -42.01
N SER A 225 -35.36 -2.39 -40.75
CA SER A 225 -35.31 -1.07 -40.09
C SER A 225 -34.36 -0.11 -40.81
N ARG A 226 -33.20 -0.60 -41.27
CA ARG A 226 -32.22 0.20 -42.00
C ARG A 226 -32.76 0.64 -43.36
N GLN A 227 -33.44 -0.25 -44.08
CA GLN A 227 -34.06 0.08 -45.38
C GLN A 227 -35.17 1.13 -45.22
N GLN A 228 -36.04 0.99 -44.21
CA GLN A 228 -37.09 1.97 -43.92
C GLN A 228 -36.52 3.35 -43.56
N ALA A 229 -35.43 3.41 -42.78
CA ALA A 229 -34.77 4.68 -42.46
C ALA A 229 -34.18 5.36 -43.71
N VAL A 230 -33.58 4.59 -44.61
CA VAL A 230 -33.03 5.10 -45.89
C VAL A 230 -34.14 5.60 -46.82
N GLU A 231 -35.25 4.88 -46.93
CA GLU A 231 -36.42 5.33 -47.72
C GLU A 231 -37.09 6.56 -47.11
N GLY A 232 -37.22 6.61 -45.78
CA GLY A 232 -37.71 7.79 -45.06
C GLY A 232 -36.85 9.03 -45.32
N ALA A 233 -35.52 8.88 -45.33
CA ALA A 233 -34.58 9.96 -45.64
C ALA A 233 -34.70 10.43 -47.11
N LYS A 234 -34.82 9.51 -48.07
CA LYS A 234 -35.03 9.83 -49.49
C LYS A 234 -36.37 10.55 -49.73
N ASN A 235 -37.43 10.14 -49.05
CA ASN A 235 -38.74 10.78 -49.15
C ASN A 235 -38.75 12.17 -48.51
N ARG A 236 -38.02 12.37 -47.40
CA ARG A 236 -37.86 13.67 -46.76
C ARG A 236 -37.06 14.64 -47.64
N TYR A 237 -36.02 14.15 -48.34
CA TYR A 237 -35.25 14.93 -49.32
C TYR A 237 -36.10 15.37 -50.53
N LYS A 238 -36.95 14.48 -51.08
CA LYS A 238 -37.89 14.82 -52.16
C LYS A 238 -38.95 15.84 -51.74
N ARG A 239 -39.40 15.81 -50.48
CA ARG A 239 -40.38 16.78 -49.95
C ARG A 239 -39.77 18.16 -49.71
N GLY A 240 -38.51 18.22 -49.28
CA GLY A 240 -37.75 19.48 -49.12
C GLY A 240 -37.55 20.22 -50.45
N ASN A 241 -37.25 19.49 -51.54
CA ASN A 241 -37.02 20.10 -52.85
C ASN A 241 -38.29 20.63 -53.53
N LYS A 242 -39.49 20.18 -53.11
CA LYS A 242 -40.78 20.69 -53.60
C LYS A 242 -41.24 21.97 -52.87
N ALA A 243 -40.66 22.28 -51.71
CA ALA A 243 -40.95 23.48 -50.93
C ALA A 243 -40.06 24.69 -51.31
N GLN A 244 -38.99 24.49 -52.10
CA GLN A 244 -38.08 25.55 -52.55
C GLN A 244 -38.36 26.10 -53.96
N ALA A 245 -39.40 25.62 -54.66
CA ALA A 245 -39.79 26.10 -55.99
C ALA A 245 -40.87 27.21 -55.97
N GLY A 246 -41.13 27.83 -54.81
CA GLY A 246 -42.12 28.90 -54.70
C GLY A 246 -41.87 29.80 -53.51
N SER A 247 -40.96 30.76 -53.66
CA SER A 247 -41.11 32.16 -53.22
C SER A 247 -39.74 32.86 -53.28
N SER A 248 -39.52 33.63 -54.33
CA SER A 248 -38.42 34.58 -54.45
C SER A 248 -39.01 35.98 -54.51
N ASN A 249 -38.95 36.70 -53.39
CA ASN A 249 -38.63 38.14 -53.29
C ASN A 249 -39.05 38.67 -51.92
N SER A 250 -38.10 39.17 -51.12
CA SER A 250 -37.91 40.62 -50.98
C SER A 250 -36.82 40.94 -49.94
N GLN A 251 -35.82 41.67 -50.42
CA GLN A 251 -35.04 42.74 -49.80
C GLN A 251 -34.86 42.85 -48.27
N ASN A 252 -33.57 42.84 -47.90
CA ASN A 252 -32.83 43.93 -47.24
C ASN A 252 -33.24 44.35 -45.82
N THR A 253 -32.30 44.31 -44.86
CA THR A 253 -31.75 45.50 -44.15
C THR A 253 -30.60 45.07 -43.22
N SER A 254 -29.49 45.78 -43.33
CA SER A 254 -28.31 45.78 -42.45
C SER A 254 -28.63 46.13 -40.99
N GLN A 255 -27.82 45.62 -40.05
CA GLN A 255 -27.13 46.43 -39.03
C GLN A 255 -26.22 45.56 -38.13
N GLN A 256 -24.91 45.71 -38.31
CA GLN A 256 -23.93 45.77 -37.21
C GLN A 256 -23.85 47.25 -36.75
N PRO A 257 -23.26 47.67 -35.59
CA PRO A 257 -22.01 47.15 -35.01
C PRO A 257 -21.77 47.28 -33.46
N LYS A 258 -20.65 46.68 -33.00
CA LYS A 258 -19.65 47.10 -31.97
C LYS A 258 -20.13 47.49 -30.54
N SER A 259 -19.45 47.14 -29.44
CA SER A 259 -18.10 47.60 -29.05
C SER A 259 -17.62 46.94 -27.73
N SER A 260 -16.30 46.73 -27.62
CA SER A 260 -15.46 46.29 -26.46
C SER A 260 -15.38 47.36 -25.33
N PRO A 261 -14.37 47.42 -24.40
CA PRO A 261 -13.28 46.52 -23.96
C PRO A 261 -12.98 46.53 -22.42
N ASN A 262 -11.99 45.73 -21.97
CA ASN A 262 -10.84 46.10 -21.07
C ASN A 262 -10.34 44.82 -20.36
N ASN A 263 -9.13 44.28 -20.51
CA ASN A 263 -7.73 44.73 -20.62
C ASN A 263 -6.92 44.52 -19.31
N ALA A 264 -5.80 43.80 -19.50
CA ALA A 264 -4.54 43.67 -18.77
C ALA A 264 -4.51 43.47 -17.24
N ASN A 265 -3.97 42.38 -16.68
CA ASN A 265 -2.59 41.83 -16.74
C ASN A 265 -1.58 42.62 -15.89
N SER A 266 -1.08 42.03 -14.80
CA SER A 266 0.34 41.68 -14.62
C SER A 266 0.72 41.33 -13.18
N SER A 267 1.66 40.39 -13.12
CA SER A 267 2.37 39.77 -12.00
C SER A 267 3.11 40.74 -11.06
N THR A 268 3.32 40.30 -9.81
CA THR A 268 4.50 40.70 -9.02
C THR A 268 5.01 39.54 -8.15
N VAL A 269 6.29 39.28 -8.33
CA VAL A 269 7.23 38.49 -7.50
C VAL A 269 7.54 39.26 -6.21
N VAL A 270 7.81 38.56 -5.09
CA VAL A 270 8.48 39.15 -3.92
C VAL A 270 9.54 38.17 -3.38
N THR A 271 10.78 38.64 -3.31
CA THR A 271 11.91 38.06 -2.57
C THR A 271 12.52 39.12 -1.64
N GLU A 272 12.88 38.67 -0.43
CA GLU A 272 13.91 39.10 0.54
C GLU A 272 13.98 40.53 1.13
N SER A 273 14.15 40.63 2.47
CA SER A 273 15.44 41.05 3.10
C SER A 273 15.40 41.16 4.64
N ALA A 274 16.61 41.12 5.21
CA ALA A 274 17.02 40.88 6.60
C ALA A 274 16.78 42.01 7.63
N GLY A 275 16.87 41.64 8.91
CA GLY A 275 17.02 42.56 10.06
C GLY A 275 17.70 41.87 11.25
N ASN A 276 18.95 42.25 11.51
CA ASN A 276 19.85 41.77 12.56
C ASN A 276 19.83 42.78 13.73
N THR A 277 19.81 42.33 14.99
CA THR A 277 20.24 43.16 16.15
C THR A 277 20.81 42.29 17.29
N GLN A 278 22.06 42.57 17.65
CA GLN A 278 22.80 42.07 18.81
C GLN A 278 22.66 42.98 20.05
N ALA A 279 22.72 42.35 21.24
CA ALA A 279 23.38 42.74 22.51
C ALA A 279 22.75 43.85 23.42
N PRO A 280 23.07 43.92 24.75
CA PRO A 280 24.10 43.19 25.53
C PRO A 280 23.68 42.59 26.92
N LEU A 281 24.67 41.91 27.52
CA LEU A 281 24.85 41.44 28.91
C LEU A 281 24.36 42.36 30.04
N LEU A 282 23.95 41.78 31.18
CA LEU A 282 24.44 42.14 32.52
C LEU A 282 23.99 41.15 33.63
N ILE A 283 24.99 40.68 34.39
CA ILE A 283 25.04 39.99 35.70
C ILE A 283 24.60 38.53 35.76
#